data_AF-A0A8H4PM94-F1
#
_entry.id   AF-A0A8H4PM94-F1
#
_cell.length_a   1.000
_cell.length_b   1.000
_cell.length_c   1.000
_cell.angle_alpha   90.00
_cell.angle_beta   90.00
_cell.angle_gamma   90.00
#
_symmetry.space_group_name_H-M   'P 1'
#
loop_
_entity.id
_entity.type
_entity.pdbx_description
1 polymer ?
#
loop_
_entity_poly.entity_id
_entity_poly.type
_entity_poly.pdbx_seq_one_letter_code
_entity_poly.pdbx_strand_id
1 'polypeptide(L)'
;MTQTQDMQRLHPQLDVKPSSISTPNAWALKVFDSSGKLPFSIVFGLCRRSSQDADHRPLHIDTADSILDVPFAISNKLLTLLVYDAEKRTDIEVDVGQLGQTDSQEQSYLILPSPIGRTENWKKCISIYQYNIDHKSQLASLLKPGRKYTIRHRAGQDLGSGWYTESPEELRKPASTSSDNQKLVISRADGRASFQVVPCLPWPPKIQTRMQWCRSRGDMITFDEKDGAMRLEITVSNAGAEAINVQTRGRQRFLIPWGPMEPEEDYPALDPRPRIIDLKSPAPRATIQVIDMTTNTIVRGATKPGVCGLYEKHDPRPKLELLETLEPGKPLVRQVNIGSVVSDLPDGKYALRMEPRGMWWCAGRCEDFAAEGEDRVPQHLFKTMIPPLMLECEHVVQVQVENGVVGWYPS
;
A
#
# COMPACT_ATOMS: atom_id res chain seq x y z
N MET A 1 -42.03 8.78 49.78
CA MET A 1 -41.14 7.70 49.30
C MET A 1 -41.48 7.44 47.86
N THR A 2 -40.67 7.97 46.94
CA THR A 2 -40.74 7.63 45.52
C THR A 2 -39.29 7.64 45.06
N GLN A 3 -38.70 6.44 44.98
CA GLN A 3 -37.35 6.23 44.50
C GLN A 3 -37.35 6.39 42.98
N THR A 4 -36.63 7.41 42.50
CA THR A 4 -36.19 7.51 41.12
C THR A 4 -35.14 6.42 40.90
N GLN A 5 -35.44 5.43 40.05
CA GLN A 5 -34.44 4.50 39.54
C GLN A 5 -33.56 5.24 38.53
N ASP A 6 -32.35 5.59 38.95
CA ASP A 6 -31.27 5.97 38.05
C ASP A 6 -30.89 4.76 37.19
N MET A 7 -31.36 4.76 35.94
CA MET A 7 -30.77 3.92 34.89
C MET A 7 -29.37 4.45 34.59
N GLN A 8 -28.36 3.77 35.14
CA GLN A 8 -26.97 3.92 34.69
C GLN A 8 -26.89 3.64 33.19
N ARG A 9 -26.80 4.70 32.37
CA ARG A 9 -26.44 4.59 30.94
C ARG A 9 -25.03 4.02 30.87
N LEU A 10 -24.89 2.80 30.35
CA LEU A 10 -23.61 2.19 30.07
C LEU A 10 -22.95 2.93 28.90
N HIS A 11 -21.74 3.46 29.12
CA HIS A 11 -20.98 4.24 28.14
C HIS A 11 -20.46 3.35 27.00
N PRO A 12 -20.44 3.83 25.74
CA PRO A 12 -19.87 3.10 24.62
C PRO A 12 -18.36 2.94 24.78
N GLN A 13 -17.87 1.70 24.75
CA GLN A 13 -16.45 1.37 24.82
C GLN A 13 -15.87 1.19 23.42
N LEU A 14 -14.78 1.91 23.14
CA LEU A 14 -14.04 1.81 21.88
C LEU A 14 -12.84 0.88 22.02
N ASP A 15 -12.56 0.09 21.00
CA ASP A 15 -11.30 -0.64 20.88
C ASP A 15 -10.48 -0.01 19.76
N VAL A 16 -9.32 0.53 20.12
CA VAL A 16 -8.31 1.00 19.16
C VAL A 16 -7.30 -0.13 19.02
N LYS A 17 -7.56 -0.99 18.04
CA LYS A 17 -6.67 -2.08 17.69
C LYS A 17 -6.59 -2.19 16.19
N PRO A 18 -5.41 -2.54 15.68
CA PRO A 18 -5.28 -2.70 14.25
C PRO A 18 -6.20 -3.83 13.77
N SER A 19 -6.80 -3.75 12.55
CA SER A 19 -6.95 -4.85 11.54
C SER A 19 -7.90 -4.86 10.34
N SER A 20 -7.42 -5.52 9.28
CA SER A 20 -8.08 -6.28 8.19
C SER A 20 -9.30 -5.72 7.44
N ILE A 21 -8.96 -5.07 6.33
CA ILE A 21 -9.50 -5.18 4.95
C ILE A 21 -10.49 -4.11 4.44
N SER A 22 -10.02 -3.54 3.31
CA SER A 22 -10.64 -2.84 2.19
C SER A 22 -11.31 -1.48 2.41
N THR A 23 -10.49 -0.42 2.39
CA THR A 23 -10.79 0.77 1.59
C THR A 23 -9.54 1.19 0.81
N PRO A 24 -9.65 1.72 -0.43
CA PRO A 24 -8.54 1.72 -1.40
C PRO A 24 -7.38 2.68 -1.13
N ASN A 25 -7.40 3.51 -0.08
CA ASN A 25 -6.51 4.66 0.00
C ASN A 25 -5.75 4.84 1.33
N ALA A 26 -5.76 3.86 2.25
CA ALA A 26 -5.26 4.08 3.61
C ALA A 26 -3.96 3.32 4.00
N TRP A 27 -2.82 3.68 3.40
CA TRP A 27 -1.52 3.07 3.69
C TRP A 27 -0.57 3.87 4.62
N ALA A 28 0.10 3.17 5.55
CA ALA A 28 1.26 3.63 6.31
C ALA A 28 2.52 2.90 5.86
N LEU A 29 3.63 3.63 5.71
CA LEU A 29 4.93 3.03 5.50
C LEU A 29 5.68 2.89 6.82
N LYS A 30 6.66 2.00 6.87
CA LYS A 30 7.58 1.87 8.03
C LYS A 30 8.79 2.78 7.92
N VAL A 31 8.80 3.70 6.95
CA VAL A 31 9.90 4.63 6.69
C VAL A 31 9.36 6.01 6.40
N PHE A 32 9.84 7.00 7.15
CA PHE A 32 9.61 8.42 6.92
C PHE A 32 10.80 9.00 6.13
N ASP A 33 10.54 9.47 4.92
CA ASP A 33 11.53 10.13 4.06
C ASP A 33 11.53 11.64 4.34
N SER A 34 12.59 12.11 4.99
CA SER A 34 12.71 13.52 5.39
C SER A 34 12.78 14.48 4.19
N SER A 35 13.10 13.98 3.00
CA SER A 35 13.08 14.78 1.77
C SER A 35 11.66 15.08 1.25
N GLY A 36 10.63 14.41 1.78
CA GLY A 36 9.24 14.55 1.34
C GLY A 36 8.90 13.84 0.03
N LYS A 37 9.84 13.15 -0.62
CA LYS A 37 9.58 12.41 -1.86
C LYS A 37 8.62 11.24 -1.66
N LEU A 38 8.70 10.57 -0.50
CA LEU A 38 7.79 9.49 -0.14
C LEU A 38 6.77 10.03 0.88
N PRO A 39 5.48 10.12 0.53
CA PRO A 39 4.45 10.47 1.50
C PRO A 39 4.43 9.50 2.67
N PHE A 40 4.19 10.02 3.86
CA PHE A 40 4.14 9.23 5.08
C PHE A 40 2.94 9.61 5.93
N SER A 41 2.26 8.60 6.43
CA SER A 41 1.10 8.77 7.29
C SER A 41 1.17 7.85 8.51
N ILE A 42 0.54 8.30 9.58
CA ILE A 42 0.18 7.46 10.72
C ILE A 42 -1.25 6.97 10.50
N VAL A 43 -1.41 5.64 10.43
CA VAL A 43 -2.71 5.01 10.22
C VAL A 43 -3.32 4.60 11.55
N PHE A 44 -4.54 5.07 11.79
CA PHE A 44 -5.36 4.71 12.94
C PHE A 44 -6.48 3.77 12.49
N GLY A 45 -6.71 2.72 13.27
CA GLY A 45 -7.86 1.83 13.11
C GLY A 45 -8.72 1.87 14.37
N LEU A 46 -9.99 2.27 14.22
CA LEU A 46 -10.96 2.40 15.30
C LEU A 46 -12.18 1.51 15.04
N CYS A 47 -12.68 0.85 16.08
CA CYS A 47 -13.89 0.06 16.00
C CYS A 47 -14.71 0.13 17.28
N ARG A 48 -16.03 0.23 17.11
CA ARG A 48 -17.01 -0.01 18.17
C ARG A 48 -17.15 -1.51 18.36
N ARG A 49 -16.60 -2.01 19.47
CA ARG A 49 -16.49 -3.45 19.73
C ARG A 49 -17.42 -3.95 20.83
N SER A 50 -17.85 -3.10 21.74
CA SER A 50 -18.60 -3.55 22.92
C SER A 50 -19.85 -4.32 22.53
N SER A 51 -19.98 -5.56 23.00
CA SER A 51 -21.20 -6.37 22.84
C SER A 51 -22.36 -5.84 23.70
N GLN A 52 -22.08 -4.88 24.58
CA GLN A 52 -23.07 -4.16 25.39
C GLN A 52 -23.48 -2.82 24.76
N ASP A 53 -22.83 -2.42 23.66
CA ASP A 53 -23.21 -1.23 22.91
C ASP A 53 -24.51 -1.53 22.15
N ALA A 54 -25.61 -1.03 22.72
CA ALA A 54 -26.96 -1.15 22.20
C ALA A 54 -27.37 0.07 21.36
N ASP A 55 -26.44 0.95 20.97
CA ASP A 55 -26.75 2.08 20.10
C ASP A 55 -26.62 1.70 18.62
N HIS A 56 -27.73 1.84 17.90
CA HIS A 56 -27.86 1.54 16.48
C HIS A 56 -27.31 2.63 15.56
N ARG A 57 -27.07 3.85 16.08
CA ARG A 57 -26.60 4.99 15.29
C ARG A 57 -25.09 4.94 15.11
N PRO A 58 -24.54 5.42 13.99
CA PRO A 58 -23.09 5.59 13.86
C PRO A 58 -22.55 6.65 14.83
N LEU A 59 -21.29 6.52 15.24
CA LEU A 59 -20.60 7.57 16.01
C LEU A 59 -19.74 8.40 15.06
N HIS A 60 -19.83 9.72 15.15
CA HIS A 60 -18.96 10.63 14.42
C HIS A 60 -17.88 11.14 15.36
N ILE A 61 -16.63 10.78 15.12
CA ILE A 61 -15.48 11.25 15.91
C ILE A 61 -14.87 12.45 15.20
N ASP A 62 -14.85 13.61 15.85
CA ASP A 62 -14.13 14.78 15.33
C ASP A 62 -12.61 14.51 15.36
N THR A 63 -11.95 14.81 14.25
CA THR A 63 -10.52 14.54 14.05
C THR A 63 -9.64 15.65 14.60
N ALA A 64 -10.09 16.92 14.55
CA ALA A 64 -9.37 18.03 15.15
C ALA A 64 -9.21 17.77 16.65
N ASP A 65 -8.16 18.30 17.29
CA ASP A 65 -8.03 18.34 18.77
C ASP A 65 -8.34 17.01 19.51
N SER A 66 -8.16 15.88 18.83
CA SER A 66 -8.45 14.53 19.30
C SER A 66 -7.19 13.66 19.23
N ILE A 67 -7.31 12.37 19.59
CA ILE A 67 -6.23 11.40 19.35
C ILE A 67 -5.80 11.30 17.86
N LEU A 68 -6.69 11.67 16.93
CA LEU A 68 -6.49 11.57 15.48
C LEU A 68 -5.67 12.75 14.94
N ASP A 69 -5.66 13.88 15.65
CA ASP A 69 -4.72 14.98 15.43
C ASP A 69 -3.41 14.64 16.15
N VAL A 70 -2.43 14.12 15.41
CA VAL A 70 -1.19 13.59 16.00
C VAL A 70 -0.39 14.66 16.77
N PRO A 71 -0.11 15.86 16.22
CA PRO A 71 0.52 16.95 16.97
C PRO A 71 -0.23 17.29 18.26
N PHE A 72 -1.55 17.52 18.18
CA PHE A 72 -2.35 17.85 19.35
C PHE A 72 -2.28 16.74 20.40
N ALA A 73 -2.46 15.49 19.97
CA ALA A 73 -2.50 14.33 20.84
C ALA A 73 -1.16 14.11 21.56
N ILE A 74 -0.03 14.38 20.89
CA ILE A 74 1.30 14.32 21.50
C ILE A 74 1.46 15.46 22.52
N SER A 75 1.13 16.70 22.15
CA SER A 75 1.26 17.87 23.04
C SER A 75 0.37 17.76 24.29
N ASN A 76 -0.80 17.14 24.17
CA ASN A 76 -1.76 16.91 25.26
C ASN A 76 -1.60 15.54 25.93
N LYS A 77 -0.51 14.82 25.65
CA LYS A 77 -0.12 13.55 26.28
C LYS A 77 -1.03 12.34 26.03
N LEU A 78 -2.00 12.47 25.11
CA LEU A 78 -2.87 11.37 24.64
C LEU A 78 -2.04 10.32 23.88
N LEU A 79 -1.06 10.80 23.10
CA LEU A 79 -0.02 10.00 22.46
C LEU A 79 1.34 10.33 23.05
N THR A 80 2.26 9.37 22.95
CA THR A 80 3.66 9.53 23.33
C THR A 80 4.54 9.29 22.11
N LEU A 81 5.45 10.22 21.82
CA LEU A 81 6.49 10.07 20.81
C LEU A 81 7.77 9.57 21.48
N LEU A 82 8.24 8.41 21.03
CA LEU A 82 9.43 7.74 21.55
C LEU A 82 10.49 7.64 20.46
N VAL A 83 11.76 7.78 20.83
CA VAL A 83 12.93 7.50 19.98
C VAL A 83 13.72 6.32 20.55
N TYR A 84 14.08 5.37 19.70
CA TYR A 84 14.91 4.24 20.09
C TYR A 84 16.38 4.66 20.23
N ASP A 85 16.93 4.48 21.42
CA ASP A 85 18.36 4.63 21.71
C ASP A 85 19.05 3.28 21.49
N ALA A 86 19.90 3.20 20.47
CA ALA A 86 20.62 1.98 20.13
C ALA A 86 21.70 1.59 21.16
N GLU A 87 22.27 2.58 21.87
CA GLU A 87 23.31 2.36 22.87
C GLU A 87 22.69 1.77 24.15
N LYS A 88 21.59 2.38 24.61
CA LYS A 88 20.88 1.94 25.82
C LYS A 88 19.91 0.79 25.56
N ARG A 89 19.60 0.52 24.27
CA ARG A 89 18.56 -0.43 23.82
C ARG A 89 17.18 -0.15 24.43
N THR A 90 16.87 1.11 24.65
CA THR A 90 15.61 1.56 25.27
C THR A 90 14.94 2.65 24.45
N ASP A 91 13.63 2.77 24.59
CA ASP A 91 12.86 3.88 24.04
C ASP A 91 12.92 5.06 25.02
N ILE A 92 13.22 6.25 24.49
CA ILE A 92 13.30 7.51 25.25
C ILE A 92 12.19 8.43 24.73
N GLU A 93 11.45 9.06 25.64
CA GLU A 93 10.44 10.06 25.28
C GLU A 93 11.10 11.29 24.65
N VAL A 94 10.60 11.70 23.49
CA VAL A 94 11.08 12.87 22.77
C VAL A 94 10.53 14.11 23.45
N ASP A 95 11.37 15.13 23.65
CA ASP A 95 10.90 16.43 24.10
C ASP A 95 10.08 17.11 23.00
N VAL A 96 8.81 17.34 23.31
CA VAL A 96 7.78 17.83 22.39
C VAL A 96 7.38 19.28 22.70
N GLY A 97 8.08 19.96 23.61
CA GLY A 97 7.73 21.32 24.07
C GLY A 97 7.68 22.39 22.97
N GLN A 98 8.13 22.09 21.75
CA GLN A 98 8.09 22.98 20.57
C GLN A 98 6.92 22.70 19.62
N LEU A 99 6.10 21.66 19.85
CA LEU A 99 4.90 21.41 19.06
C LEU A 99 3.83 22.43 19.48
N GLY A 100 3.64 23.46 18.66
CA GLY A 100 2.54 24.41 18.82
C GLY A 100 1.18 23.71 18.68
N GLN A 101 0.12 24.37 19.15
CA GLN A 101 -1.23 23.98 18.75
C GLN A 101 -1.32 24.16 17.24
N THR A 102 -1.62 23.08 16.53
CA THR A 102 -1.84 23.13 15.09
C THR A 102 -3.20 23.78 14.86
N ASP A 103 -3.25 24.84 14.07
CA ASP A 103 -4.52 25.33 13.50
C ASP A 103 -4.97 24.31 12.44
N SER A 104 -5.52 23.17 12.86
CA SER A 104 -6.18 22.24 11.97
C SER A 104 -7.41 22.93 11.37
N GLN A 105 -7.28 23.49 10.15
CA GLN A 105 -8.36 24.19 9.47
C GLN A 105 -9.35 23.27 8.75
N GLU A 106 -9.07 21.97 8.63
CA GLU A 106 -10.00 21.00 8.05
C GLU A 106 -10.61 20.12 9.14
N GLN A 107 -11.71 20.61 9.72
CA GLN A 107 -12.62 19.76 10.51
C GLN A 107 -13.12 18.63 9.62
N SER A 108 -12.65 17.42 9.93
CA SER A 108 -13.14 16.18 9.35
C SER A 108 -13.67 15.29 10.48
N TYR A 109 -14.46 14.28 10.13
CA TYR A 109 -14.97 13.33 11.10
C TYR A 109 -14.72 11.90 10.62
N LEU A 110 -14.37 11.03 11.56
CA LEU A 110 -14.30 9.60 11.35
C LEU A 110 -15.63 8.97 11.78
N ILE A 111 -16.31 8.30 10.86
CA ILE A 111 -17.55 7.58 11.17
C ILE A 111 -17.22 6.18 11.68
N LEU A 112 -17.72 5.82 12.85
CA LEU A 112 -17.69 4.45 13.38
C LEU A 112 -19.07 3.80 13.25
N PRO A 113 -19.21 2.73 12.46
CA PRO A 113 -20.49 2.05 12.27
C PRO A 113 -20.97 1.37 13.55
N SER A 114 -22.29 1.24 13.70
CA SER A 114 -22.89 0.53 14.84
C SER A 114 -22.45 -0.95 14.89
N PRO A 115 -22.27 -1.52 16.10
CA PRO A 115 -22.04 -2.94 16.25
C PRO A 115 -23.32 -3.80 16.16
N ILE A 116 -24.52 -3.19 16.18
CA ILE A 116 -25.79 -3.93 16.13
C ILE A 116 -25.96 -4.64 14.79
N GLY A 117 -26.37 -5.91 14.83
CA GLY A 117 -26.61 -6.71 13.64
C GLY A 117 -25.33 -7.13 12.90
N ARG A 118 -24.14 -6.86 13.46
CA ARG A 118 -22.87 -7.27 12.88
C ARG A 118 -22.74 -8.79 12.92
N THR A 119 -22.83 -9.41 11.75
CA THR A 119 -22.59 -10.86 11.56
C THR A 119 -21.14 -11.16 11.19
N GLU A 120 -20.40 -10.14 10.72
CA GLU A 120 -19.01 -10.25 10.31
C GLU A 120 -18.02 -10.10 11.46
N ASN A 121 -16.78 -10.53 11.23
CA ASN A 121 -15.70 -10.33 12.17
C ASN A 121 -15.46 -8.82 12.41
N TRP A 122 -15.37 -8.38 13.66
CA TRP A 122 -15.15 -6.96 14.04
C TRP A 122 -13.97 -6.30 13.30
N LYS A 123 -12.97 -7.09 12.92
CA LYS A 123 -11.83 -6.61 12.14
C LYS A 123 -12.26 -6.00 10.80
N LYS A 124 -13.28 -6.56 10.14
CA LYS A 124 -13.84 -6.04 8.89
C LYS A 124 -14.67 -4.76 9.06
N CYS A 125 -14.89 -4.33 10.30
CA CYS A 125 -15.69 -3.15 10.64
C CYS A 125 -14.83 -2.03 11.23
N ILE A 126 -13.53 -2.03 10.95
CA ILE A 126 -12.62 -0.98 11.38
C ILE A 126 -12.75 0.21 10.44
N SER A 127 -13.02 1.37 11.03
CA SER A 127 -12.88 2.65 10.34
C SER A 127 -11.43 3.10 10.41
N ILE A 128 -10.90 3.52 9.26
CA ILE A 128 -9.49 3.88 9.10
C ILE A 128 -9.38 5.39 8.96
N TYR A 129 -8.47 5.99 9.72
CA TYR A 129 -8.08 7.39 9.58
C TYR A 129 -6.58 7.50 9.35
N GLN A 130 -6.17 8.46 8.52
CA GLN A 130 -4.77 8.70 8.21
C GLN A 130 -4.38 10.11 8.56
N TYR A 131 -3.39 10.24 9.44
CA TYR A 131 -2.73 11.50 9.68
C TYR A 131 -1.47 11.59 8.81
N ASN A 132 -1.48 12.44 7.78
CA ASN A 132 -0.32 12.68 6.94
C ASN A 132 0.67 13.58 7.67
N ILE A 133 1.91 13.11 7.86
CA ILE A 133 2.98 13.94 8.39
C ILE A 133 3.61 14.69 7.21
N ASP A 134 3.30 15.98 7.08
CA ASP A 134 4.04 16.84 6.15
C ASP A 134 5.51 16.93 6.59
N HIS A 135 6.43 16.63 5.69
CA HIS A 135 7.88 16.76 5.90
C HIS A 135 8.33 18.17 6.34
N LYS A 136 7.53 19.21 6.09
CA LYS A 136 7.79 20.59 6.52
C LYS A 136 7.13 20.97 7.85
N SER A 137 6.32 20.09 8.44
CA SER A 137 5.63 20.33 9.71
C SER A 137 6.58 20.43 10.90
N GLN A 138 6.11 21.04 11.98
CA GLN A 138 6.81 21.04 13.28
C GLN A 138 7.00 19.62 13.82
N LEU A 139 6.04 18.71 13.60
CA LEU A 139 6.21 17.31 13.99
C LEU A 139 7.37 16.66 13.23
N ALA A 140 7.49 16.91 11.92
CA ALA A 140 8.58 16.37 11.12
C ALA A 140 9.97 16.90 11.54
N SER A 141 10.07 18.13 12.04
CA SER A 141 11.36 18.70 12.47
C SER A 141 11.95 17.98 13.71
N LEU A 142 11.11 17.30 14.50
CA LEU A 142 11.54 16.46 15.63
C LEU A 142 12.11 15.10 15.18
N LEU A 143 11.83 14.68 13.95
CA LEU A 143 12.17 13.38 13.39
C LEU A 143 13.53 13.43 12.69
N LYS A 144 14.58 13.01 13.39
CA LYS A 144 15.97 13.08 12.90
C LYS A 144 16.33 11.85 12.03
N PRO A 145 16.96 12.05 10.86
CA PRO A 145 17.52 10.97 10.05
C PRO A 145 18.41 9.99 10.82
N GLY A 146 18.30 8.70 10.48
CA GLY A 146 19.08 7.63 11.10
C GLY A 146 18.49 7.11 12.43
N ARG A 147 17.40 7.68 12.91
CA ARG A 147 16.72 7.25 14.14
C ARG A 147 15.46 6.45 13.84
N LYS A 148 15.05 5.63 14.81
CA LYS A 148 13.79 4.89 14.80
C LYS A 148 12.86 5.49 15.84
N TYR A 149 11.65 5.80 15.43
CA TYR A 149 10.64 6.41 16.28
C TYR A 149 9.45 5.47 16.47
N THR A 150 8.74 5.65 17.58
CA THR A 150 7.48 4.98 17.87
C THR A 150 6.48 5.98 18.43
N ILE A 151 5.30 6.07 17.81
CA ILE A 151 4.14 6.76 18.38
C ILE A 151 3.27 5.70 19.05
N ARG A 152 2.93 5.90 20.33
CA ARG A 152 2.11 4.96 21.10
C ARG A 152 1.04 5.70 21.87
N HIS A 153 -0.14 5.09 21.99
CA HIS A 153 -1.15 5.56 22.92
C HIS A 153 -0.72 5.45 24.39
N ARG A 154 -1.13 6.41 25.22
CA ARG A 154 -0.91 6.36 26.67
C ARG A 154 -2.09 5.67 27.36
N ALA A 155 -1.91 4.41 27.77
CA ALA A 155 -2.96 3.59 28.37
C ALA A 155 -3.70 4.31 29.52
N GLY A 156 -5.03 4.20 29.55
CA GLY A 156 -5.90 4.77 30.59
C GLY A 156 -6.26 6.25 30.44
N GLN A 157 -5.79 6.93 29.38
CA GLN A 157 -6.22 8.29 29.07
C GLN A 157 -7.45 8.33 28.14
N ASP A 158 -8.19 9.42 28.24
CA ASP A 158 -9.33 9.77 27.38
C ASP A 158 -8.86 10.02 25.93
N LEU A 159 -9.77 9.99 24.96
CA LEU A 159 -9.49 10.35 23.56
C LEU A 159 -9.34 11.86 23.32
N GLY A 160 -9.58 12.67 24.36
CA GLY A 160 -9.59 14.14 24.34
C GLY A 160 -10.90 14.70 24.92
N SER A 161 -11.01 16.03 25.09
CA SER A 161 -12.22 16.75 25.52
C SER A 161 -13.32 17.03 24.43
N GLY A 162 -14.39 16.22 24.34
CA GLY A 162 -15.64 16.60 23.62
C GLY A 162 -15.80 16.18 22.13
N TRP A 163 -15.68 14.90 21.78
CA TRP A 163 -15.39 14.53 20.36
C TRP A 163 -16.34 13.57 19.66
N TYR A 164 -17.52 13.25 20.21
CA TYR A 164 -18.47 12.51 19.40
C TYR A 164 -19.89 13.02 19.47
N THR A 165 -20.52 13.01 18.31
CA THR A 165 -21.94 13.31 18.17
C THR A 165 -22.61 12.15 17.45
N GLU A 166 -23.90 12.05 17.71
CA GLU A 166 -24.80 11.10 17.05
C GLU A 166 -25.44 11.75 15.81
N SER A 167 -25.20 13.05 15.59
CA SER A 167 -25.72 13.85 14.48
C SER A 167 -24.66 14.82 13.92
N PRO A 168 -24.40 14.81 12.60
CA PRO A 168 -23.52 15.78 11.93
C PRO A 168 -23.92 17.25 12.17
N GLU A 169 -25.19 17.52 12.46
CA GLU A 169 -25.72 18.88 12.64
C GLU A 169 -25.37 19.48 14.00
N GLU A 170 -25.02 18.64 14.99
CA GLU A 170 -24.61 19.06 16.33
C GLU A 170 -23.14 19.47 16.39
N LEU A 171 -22.30 18.96 15.48
CA LEU A 171 -20.88 19.33 15.33
C LEU A 171 -20.67 20.78 14.86
N ARG A 172 -21.67 21.41 14.24
CA ARG A 172 -21.59 22.79 13.72
C ARG A 172 -21.93 23.86 14.77
N LYS A 173 -22.35 23.48 15.97
CA LYS A 173 -22.70 24.41 17.04
C LYS A 173 -21.46 24.66 17.92
N PRO A 174 -21.10 25.91 18.22
CA PRO A 174 -20.04 26.19 19.19
C PRO A 174 -20.43 25.53 20.52
N ALA A 175 -19.45 24.86 21.16
CA ALA A 175 -19.65 24.03 22.34
C ALA A 175 -20.56 24.72 23.37
N SER A 176 -21.84 24.32 23.39
CA SER A 176 -22.79 24.77 24.39
C SER A 176 -22.40 24.14 25.72
N THR A 177 -22.23 24.97 26.75
CA THR A 177 -21.81 24.62 28.12
C THR A 177 -22.82 23.78 28.91
N SER A 178 -23.61 22.90 28.26
CA SER A 178 -24.64 22.11 28.92
C SER A 178 -24.52 20.61 28.64
N SER A 179 -24.15 19.92 29.74
CA SER A 179 -24.42 18.53 30.14
C SER A 179 -23.84 17.38 29.33
N ASP A 180 -23.01 16.60 30.03
CA ASP A 180 -22.47 15.28 29.69
C ASP A 180 -21.62 15.21 28.42
N ASN A 181 -20.39 15.72 28.51
CA ASN A 181 -19.29 15.27 27.66
C ASN A 181 -19.11 13.77 27.87
N GLN A 182 -19.83 12.95 27.11
CA GLN A 182 -19.76 11.51 27.24
C GLN A 182 -18.33 11.07 26.92
N LYS A 183 -17.71 10.38 27.87
CA LYS A 183 -16.31 9.97 27.79
C LYS A 183 -16.19 8.72 26.93
N LEU A 184 -15.47 8.80 25.82
CA LEU A 184 -15.08 7.60 25.07
C LEU A 184 -13.94 6.91 25.82
N VAL A 185 -14.27 5.86 26.55
CA VAL A 185 -13.26 5.06 27.24
C VAL A 185 -12.76 3.99 26.28
N ILE A 186 -11.47 4.04 25.96
CA ILE A 186 -10.83 2.98 25.19
C ILE A 186 -10.67 1.75 26.10
N SER A 187 -11.36 0.65 25.78
CA SER A 187 -11.25 -0.60 26.55
C SER A 187 -9.92 -1.31 26.34
N ARG A 188 -9.28 -1.14 25.18
CA ARG A 188 -7.93 -1.64 24.89
C ARG A 188 -7.21 -0.76 23.88
N ALA A 189 -6.01 -0.31 24.25
CA ALA A 189 -5.15 0.51 23.40
C ALA A 189 -3.75 -0.13 23.29
N ASP A 190 -3.60 -1.07 22.36
CA ASP A 190 -2.33 -1.78 22.13
C ASP A 190 -1.62 -1.30 20.83
N GLY A 191 -2.08 -0.18 20.27
CA GLY A 191 -1.57 0.38 19.01
C GLY A 191 -0.24 1.10 19.18
N ARG A 192 0.75 0.75 18.35
CA ARG A 192 2.00 1.49 18.16
C ARG A 192 2.30 1.64 16.68
N ALA A 193 2.71 2.83 16.27
CA ALA A 193 3.25 3.09 14.95
C ALA A 193 4.76 3.26 15.07
N SER A 194 5.54 2.27 14.62
CA SER A 194 7.00 2.34 14.63
C SER A 194 7.54 2.49 13.22
N PHE A 195 8.44 3.46 13.02
CA PHE A 195 9.01 3.78 11.71
C PHE A 195 10.47 4.24 11.84
N GLN A 196 11.22 4.09 10.76
CA GLN A 196 12.59 4.60 10.64
C GLN A 196 12.59 5.91 9.86
N VAL A 197 13.41 6.87 10.29
CA VAL A 197 13.58 8.13 9.58
C VAL A 197 14.86 8.08 8.75
N VAL A 198 14.73 8.39 7.47
CA VAL A 198 15.85 8.42 6.51
C VAL A 198 15.95 9.82 5.89
N PRO A 199 17.16 10.26 5.49
CA PRO A 199 17.33 11.59 4.91
C PRO A 199 16.70 11.69 3.52
N CYS A 200 16.92 10.67 2.69
CA CYS A 200 16.31 10.51 1.37
C CYS A 200 16.34 9.03 1.01
N LEU A 201 15.24 8.50 0.49
CA LEU A 201 15.25 7.15 -0.08
C LEU A 201 15.92 7.14 -1.46
N PRO A 202 16.59 6.04 -1.85
CA PRO A 202 16.94 5.84 -3.25
C PRO A 202 15.64 5.60 -4.03
N TRP A 203 15.46 6.32 -5.14
CA TRP A 203 14.28 6.20 -5.99
C TRP A 203 14.62 5.50 -7.30
N PRO A 204 13.77 4.58 -7.79
CA PRO A 204 14.00 3.93 -9.06
C PRO A 204 14.02 4.99 -10.17
N PRO A 205 14.84 4.81 -11.21
CA PRO A 205 14.71 5.64 -12.40
C PRO A 205 13.34 5.40 -13.03
N LYS A 206 12.87 6.38 -13.79
CA LYS A 206 11.63 6.23 -14.55
C LYS A 206 11.82 5.15 -15.62
N ILE A 207 10.91 4.19 -15.65
CA ILE A 207 10.83 3.17 -16.69
C ILE A 207 9.65 3.49 -17.60
N GLN A 208 9.85 3.37 -18.91
CA GLN A 208 8.77 3.48 -19.89
C GLN A 208 8.45 2.09 -20.43
N THR A 209 7.20 1.67 -20.29
CA THR A 209 6.69 0.44 -20.89
C THR A 209 5.75 0.75 -22.03
N ARG A 210 5.95 0.08 -23.17
CA ARG A 210 5.07 0.15 -24.33
C ARG A 210 4.57 -1.23 -24.68
N MET A 211 3.36 -1.29 -25.20
CA MET A 211 2.70 -2.53 -25.59
C MET A 211 2.07 -2.30 -26.96
N GLN A 212 2.44 -3.14 -27.94
CA GLN A 212 1.98 -3.02 -29.31
C GLN A 212 1.93 -4.40 -29.99
N TRP A 213 1.16 -4.53 -31.06
CA TRP A 213 1.24 -5.72 -31.90
C TRP A 213 2.60 -5.80 -32.60
N CYS A 214 3.18 -7.00 -32.68
CA CYS A 214 4.37 -7.21 -33.50
C CYS A 214 4.04 -6.87 -34.96
N ARG A 215 4.73 -5.87 -35.53
CA ARG A 215 4.64 -5.59 -36.96
C ARG A 215 5.52 -6.60 -37.69
N SER A 216 4.95 -7.43 -38.57
CA SER A 216 5.76 -8.21 -39.51
C SER A 216 6.58 -7.23 -40.35
N ARG A 217 7.89 -7.45 -40.42
CA ARG A 217 8.85 -6.51 -41.00
C ARG A 217 8.75 -6.56 -42.53
N GLY A 218 7.89 -5.72 -43.11
CA GLY A 218 7.88 -5.37 -44.54
C GLY A 218 6.96 -6.23 -45.43
N ASP A 219 5.94 -5.59 -46.01
CA ASP A 219 5.27 -5.88 -47.29
C ASP A 219 5.27 -7.33 -47.80
N MET A 220 4.66 -8.22 -47.05
CA MET A 220 3.82 -9.34 -47.51
C MET A 220 3.51 -10.16 -46.27
N ILE A 221 2.22 -10.35 -45.99
CA ILE A 221 1.78 -11.33 -45.00
C ILE A 221 2.04 -12.70 -45.61
N THR A 222 3.27 -13.21 -45.53
CA THR A 222 3.45 -14.65 -45.52
C THR A 222 2.96 -15.10 -44.15
N PHE A 223 1.74 -15.62 -44.13
CA PHE A 223 1.37 -16.64 -43.17
C PHE A 223 2.44 -17.72 -43.32
N ASP A 224 3.46 -17.69 -42.48
CA ASP A 224 4.21 -18.91 -42.25
C ASP A 224 3.21 -19.80 -41.52
N GLU A 225 2.53 -20.67 -42.28
CA GLU A 225 1.43 -21.54 -41.85
C GLU A 225 1.79 -22.43 -40.65
N LYS A 226 3.06 -22.40 -40.20
CA LYS A 226 3.56 -23.12 -39.04
C LYS A 226 3.62 -22.30 -37.75
N ASP A 227 3.51 -20.97 -37.78
CA ASP A 227 3.63 -20.14 -36.57
C ASP A 227 2.70 -18.90 -36.59
N GLY A 228 1.46 -19.10 -37.05
CA GLY A 228 0.36 -18.11 -37.09
C GLY A 228 -0.09 -17.56 -35.72
N ALA A 229 0.79 -17.53 -34.74
CA ALA A 229 0.58 -17.01 -33.41
C ALA A 229 0.60 -15.48 -33.42
N MET A 230 -0.52 -14.88 -33.03
CA MET A 230 -0.63 -13.45 -32.76
C MET A 230 0.29 -13.07 -31.60
N ARG A 231 1.30 -12.23 -31.88
CA ARG A 231 2.32 -11.83 -30.90
C ARG A 231 2.17 -10.37 -30.51
N LEU A 232 2.13 -10.15 -29.20
CA LEU A 232 2.21 -8.85 -28.58
C LEU A 232 3.66 -8.56 -28.22
N GLU A 233 4.16 -7.40 -28.64
CA GLU A 233 5.45 -6.88 -28.27
C GLU A 233 5.30 -5.95 -27.05
N ILE A 234 6.09 -6.23 -26.02
CA ILE A 234 6.20 -5.41 -24.82
C ILE A 234 7.62 -4.90 -24.75
N THR A 235 7.78 -3.57 -24.78
CA THR A 235 9.08 -2.90 -24.75
C THR A 235 9.23 -2.14 -23.45
N VAL A 236 10.31 -2.38 -22.73
CA VAL A 236 10.63 -1.73 -21.44
C VAL A 236 11.94 -0.98 -21.57
N SER A 237 11.91 0.33 -21.35
CA SER A 237 13.08 1.21 -21.51
C SER A 237 13.40 1.92 -20.20
N ASN A 238 14.67 1.88 -19.79
CA ASN A 238 15.18 2.69 -18.69
C ASN A 238 15.45 4.12 -19.18
N ALA A 239 14.68 5.09 -18.66
CA ALA A 239 14.85 6.50 -18.98
C ALA A 239 15.83 7.22 -18.03
N GLY A 240 16.43 6.50 -17.07
CA GLY A 240 17.49 6.98 -16.21
C GLY A 240 18.84 7.06 -16.92
N ALA A 241 19.81 7.68 -16.25
CA ALA A 241 21.18 7.83 -16.76
C ALA A 241 22.08 6.62 -16.48
N GLU A 242 21.70 5.77 -15.53
CA GLU A 242 22.50 4.65 -15.04
C GLU A 242 21.77 3.32 -15.26
N ALA A 243 22.56 2.24 -15.43
CA ALA A 243 22.03 0.89 -15.46
C ALA A 243 21.48 0.50 -14.09
N ILE A 244 20.37 -0.23 -14.13
CA ILE A 244 19.77 -0.81 -12.94
C ILE A 244 19.58 -2.30 -13.12
N ASN A 245 19.58 -3.02 -12.01
CA ASN A 245 19.10 -4.38 -11.96
C ASN A 245 17.71 -4.42 -11.35
N VAL A 246 16.85 -5.25 -11.92
CA VAL A 246 15.51 -5.51 -11.41
C VAL A 246 15.32 -7.00 -11.17
N GLN A 247 14.73 -7.36 -10.04
CA GLN A 247 14.41 -8.75 -9.73
C GLN A 247 13.16 -9.16 -10.49
N THR A 248 13.28 -10.11 -11.41
CA THR A 248 12.17 -10.55 -12.28
C THR A 248 11.41 -11.76 -11.73
N ARG A 249 11.97 -12.46 -10.75
CA ARG A 249 11.40 -13.66 -10.12
C ARG A 249 11.68 -13.75 -8.62
N GLY A 250 10.91 -14.62 -7.97
CA GLY A 250 11.14 -14.97 -6.57
C GLY A 250 10.68 -13.85 -5.63
N ARG A 251 11.00 -14.01 -4.35
CA ARG A 251 10.47 -13.15 -3.30
C ARG A 251 11.07 -11.75 -3.39
N GLN A 252 10.29 -10.79 -3.86
CA GLN A 252 10.69 -9.38 -3.90
C GLN A 252 10.48 -8.72 -2.54
N ARG A 253 11.46 -7.90 -2.13
CA ARG A 253 11.50 -7.27 -0.80
C ARG A 253 11.76 -5.77 -0.92
N PHE A 254 10.70 -4.99 -0.95
CA PHE A 254 10.73 -3.52 -0.99
C PHE A 254 9.79 -2.95 0.07
N LEU A 255 9.62 -1.64 0.10
CA LEU A 255 8.65 -0.97 0.98
C LEU A 255 7.23 -1.37 0.60
N ILE A 256 6.55 -2.05 1.53
CA ILE A 256 5.15 -2.44 1.38
C ILE A 256 4.32 -1.49 2.26
N PRO A 257 3.22 -0.92 1.74
CA PRO A 257 2.26 -0.19 2.55
C PRO A 257 1.56 -1.13 3.54
N TRP A 258 1.40 -0.65 4.77
CA TRP A 258 0.69 -1.33 5.83
C TRP A 258 -0.63 -0.62 6.07
N GLY A 259 -1.71 -1.39 6.09
CA GLY A 259 -2.94 -0.96 6.74
C GLY A 259 -2.77 -1.01 8.25
N PRO A 260 -3.86 -0.86 9.01
CA PRO A 260 -3.81 -0.87 10.47
C PRO A 260 -3.12 -2.13 11.04
N MET A 261 -3.41 -3.37 10.57
CA MET A 261 -2.72 -4.60 11.05
C MET A 261 -1.62 -5.13 10.16
N GLU A 262 -1.86 -5.13 8.87
CA GLU A 262 -1.22 -6.05 7.96
C GLU A 262 -0.85 -5.31 6.69
N PRO A 263 0.10 -5.84 5.91
CA PRO A 263 0.30 -5.37 4.55
C PRO A 263 -1.05 -5.28 3.82
N GLU A 264 -1.25 -4.20 3.06
CA GLU A 264 -2.48 -4.00 2.29
C GLU A 264 -2.75 -5.18 1.34
N GLU A 265 -4.00 -5.66 1.27
CA GLU A 265 -4.36 -6.88 0.52
C GLU A 265 -4.14 -6.76 -0.99
N ASP A 266 -4.35 -5.56 -1.53
CA ASP A 266 -4.18 -5.27 -2.97
C ASP A 266 -2.73 -4.88 -3.31
N TYR A 267 -1.86 -4.71 -2.31
CA TYR A 267 -0.44 -4.56 -2.52
C TYR A 267 0.20 -5.94 -2.45
N PRO A 268 0.81 -6.44 -3.54
CA PRO A 268 1.27 -7.81 -3.56
C PRO A 268 2.33 -8.04 -2.48
N ALA A 269 1.93 -8.71 -1.39
CA ALA A 269 2.85 -9.29 -0.45
C ALA A 269 3.58 -10.41 -1.19
N LEU A 270 4.88 -10.19 -1.44
CA LEU A 270 5.82 -11.25 -1.78
C LEU A 270 5.38 -12.05 -3.02
N ASP A 271 5.05 -11.40 -4.12
CA ASP A 271 4.64 -12.10 -5.35
C ASP A 271 5.85 -12.78 -6.03
N PRO A 272 5.98 -14.12 -5.95
CA PRO A 272 7.15 -14.83 -6.44
C PRO A 272 7.12 -15.10 -7.94
N ARG A 273 5.99 -14.78 -8.61
CA ARG A 273 5.76 -15.14 -10.00
C ARG A 273 6.73 -14.39 -10.93
N PRO A 274 7.06 -14.97 -12.10
CA PRO A 274 7.76 -14.26 -13.14
C PRO A 274 7.09 -12.94 -13.50
N ARG A 275 7.89 -11.90 -13.71
CA ARG A 275 7.48 -10.63 -14.30
C ARG A 275 7.57 -10.71 -15.81
N ILE A 276 6.86 -9.85 -16.54
CA ILE A 276 6.80 -9.95 -18.01
C ILE A 276 8.16 -9.70 -18.69
N ILE A 277 9.04 -8.96 -18.04
CA ILE A 277 10.42 -8.69 -18.48
C ILE A 277 11.38 -9.86 -18.26
N ASP A 278 10.90 -10.94 -17.66
CA ASP A 278 11.68 -12.13 -17.46
C ASP A 278 11.88 -12.90 -18.76
N LEU A 279 13.10 -12.82 -19.29
CA LEU A 279 13.41 -13.42 -20.58
C LEU A 279 13.61 -14.95 -20.48
N LYS A 280 13.89 -15.49 -19.29
CA LYS A 280 14.34 -16.87 -19.07
C LYS A 280 13.19 -17.88 -18.93
N SER A 281 11.95 -17.44 -18.78
CA SER A 281 10.74 -18.30 -18.73
C SER A 281 9.78 -17.89 -19.82
N PRO A 282 8.83 -18.74 -20.22
CA PRO A 282 7.68 -18.31 -21.02
C PRO A 282 6.97 -17.09 -20.39
N ALA A 283 6.37 -16.25 -21.22
CA ALA A 283 5.68 -15.05 -20.75
C ALA A 283 4.53 -15.45 -19.81
N PRO A 284 4.47 -14.92 -18.58
CA PRO A 284 3.45 -15.30 -17.61
C PRO A 284 2.08 -14.76 -18.04
N ARG A 285 1.17 -15.65 -18.46
CA ARG A 285 -0.21 -15.28 -18.86
C ARG A 285 -0.90 -14.41 -17.81
N ALA A 286 -0.65 -14.69 -16.54
CA ALA A 286 -1.22 -13.98 -15.39
C ALA A 286 -0.78 -12.50 -15.25
N THR A 287 0.08 -11.97 -16.14
CA THR A 287 0.48 -10.56 -16.16
C THR A 287 -0.30 -9.72 -17.18
N ILE A 288 -1.10 -10.35 -18.03
CA ILE A 288 -1.98 -9.68 -19.00
C ILE A 288 -3.42 -9.91 -18.58
N GLN A 289 -4.12 -8.82 -18.29
CA GLN A 289 -5.55 -8.80 -18.04
C GLN A 289 -6.30 -8.72 -19.37
N VAL A 290 -7.43 -9.43 -19.46
CA VAL A 290 -8.35 -9.36 -20.59
C VAL A 290 -9.65 -8.74 -20.12
N ILE A 291 -10.04 -7.66 -20.79
CA ILE A 291 -11.24 -6.86 -20.49
C ILE A 291 -12.18 -6.99 -21.67
N ASP A 292 -13.43 -7.39 -21.43
CA ASP A 292 -14.49 -7.33 -22.45
C ASP A 292 -14.86 -5.86 -22.69
N MET A 293 -14.73 -5.40 -23.92
CA MET A 293 -14.96 -4.00 -24.27
C MET A 293 -16.45 -3.61 -24.25
N THR A 294 -17.35 -4.58 -24.33
CA THR A 294 -18.81 -4.35 -24.33
C THR A 294 -19.31 -4.13 -22.91
N THR A 295 -18.89 -4.98 -21.99
CA THR A 295 -19.33 -4.93 -20.57
C THR A 295 -18.38 -4.13 -19.69
N ASN A 296 -17.18 -3.82 -20.19
CA ASN A 296 -16.07 -3.26 -19.42
C ASN A 296 -15.69 -4.10 -18.19
N THR A 297 -15.90 -5.43 -18.26
CA THR A 297 -15.58 -6.36 -17.17
C THR A 297 -14.29 -7.12 -17.45
N ILE A 298 -13.52 -7.39 -16.40
CA ILE A 298 -12.33 -8.24 -16.48
C ILE A 298 -12.79 -9.69 -16.64
N VAL A 299 -12.70 -10.25 -17.85
CA VAL A 299 -13.07 -11.64 -18.14
C VAL A 299 -11.95 -12.62 -17.82
N ARG A 300 -10.69 -12.14 -17.85
CA ARG A 300 -9.53 -12.88 -17.32
C ARG A 300 -8.67 -11.95 -16.50
N GLY A 301 -8.74 -12.12 -15.18
CA GLY A 301 -7.93 -11.39 -14.24
C GLY A 301 -6.51 -11.97 -14.13
N ALA A 302 -5.61 -11.14 -13.64
CA ALA A 302 -4.37 -11.65 -13.09
C ALA A 302 -4.67 -12.56 -11.90
N THR A 303 -4.07 -13.76 -11.88
CA THR A 303 -4.23 -14.67 -10.75
C THR A 303 -3.70 -13.99 -9.48
N LYS A 304 -4.38 -14.07 -8.34
CA LYS A 304 -3.81 -13.57 -7.08
C LYS A 304 -2.64 -14.48 -6.66
N PRO A 305 -1.53 -13.94 -6.11
CA PRO A 305 -0.46 -14.78 -5.57
C PRO A 305 -1.03 -15.67 -4.45
N GLY A 306 -0.68 -16.96 -4.47
CA GLY A 306 -1.05 -17.87 -3.39
C GLY A 306 -0.27 -17.57 -2.11
N VAL A 307 -0.83 -17.98 -0.96
CA VAL A 307 -0.13 -17.93 0.34
C VAL A 307 1.00 -18.96 0.32
N CYS A 308 2.21 -18.54 -0.04
CA CYS A 308 3.35 -19.44 -0.02
C CYS A 308 3.96 -19.47 1.39
N GLY A 309 3.77 -20.59 2.09
CA GLY A 309 4.31 -20.85 3.43
C GLY A 309 5.33 -22.00 3.42
N LEU A 310 6.51 -21.74 3.97
CA LEU A 310 7.32 -22.53 4.91
C LEU A 310 8.72 -21.90 4.94
N TYR A 311 9.22 -21.64 6.15
CA TYR A 311 10.37 -20.78 6.40
C TYR A 311 11.62 -21.61 6.66
N GLU A 312 12.50 -21.70 5.68
CA GLU A 312 13.91 -21.98 5.95
C GLU A 312 14.68 -20.66 6.10
N LYS A 313 15.71 -20.66 6.94
CA LYS A 313 16.65 -19.53 7.08
C LYS A 313 17.48 -19.42 5.79
N HIS A 314 16.90 -18.83 4.75
CA HIS A 314 17.61 -18.53 3.53
C HIS A 314 18.10 -17.09 3.51
N ASP A 315 19.25 -16.90 2.85
CA ASP A 315 19.76 -15.58 2.49
C ASP A 315 18.68 -14.80 1.69
N PRO A 316 18.21 -13.64 2.19
CA PRO A 316 17.14 -12.87 1.57
C PRO A 316 17.58 -12.14 0.30
N ARG A 317 18.88 -12.09 -0.01
CA ARG A 317 19.43 -11.39 -1.18
C ARG A 317 18.98 -12.07 -2.48
N PRO A 318 18.55 -11.33 -3.50
CA PRO A 318 18.23 -11.90 -4.80
C PRO A 318 19.46 -12.60 -5.38
N LYS A 319 19.24 -13.78 -5.97
CA LYS A 319 20.25 -14.42 -6.80
C LYS A 319 20.41 -13.66 -8.12
N LEU A 320 21.62 -13.60 -8.65
CA LEU A 320 21.92 -12.92 -9.92
C LEU A 320 21.14 -13.54 -11.09
N GLU A 321 20.89 -14.85 -11.04
CA GLU A 321 20.08 -15.55 -12.05
C GLU A 321 18.62 -15.04 -12.15
N LEU A 322 18.11 -14.39 -11.10
CA LEU A 322 16.75 -13.84 -11.02
C LEU A 322 16.70 -12.33 -11.31
N LEU A 323 17.82 -11.74 -11.71
CA LEU A 323 17.93 -10.33 -12.08
C LEU A 323 17.96 -10.17 -13.59
N GLU A 324 17.50 -9.01 -14.04
CA GLU A 324 17.64 -8.51 -15.40
C GLU A 324 18.23 -7.09 -15.33
N THR A 325 19.23 -6.80 -16.16
CA THR A 325 19.84 -5.47 -16.25
C THR A 325 19.07 -4.61 -17.25
N LEU A 326 18.53 -3.48 -16.80
CA LEU A 326 17.92 -2.47 -17.67
C LEU A 326 18.92 -1.34 -17.93
N GLU A 327 19.54 -1.37 -19.11
CA GLU A 327 20.51 -0.38 -19.55
C GLU A 327 19.83 0.92 -20.04
N PRO A 328 20.41 2.10 -19.76
CA PRO A 328 19.96 3.36 -20.33
C PRO A 328 19.96 3.31 -21.85
N GLY A 329 18.85 3.74 -22.46
CA GLY A 329 18.71 3.83 -23.92
C GLY A 329 18.71 2.49 -24.67
N LYS A 330 18.79 1.34 -23.99
CA LYS A 330 18.65 0.01 -24.60
C LYS A 330 17.35 -0.64 -24.14
N PRO A 331 16.30 -0.63 -24.97
CA PRO A 331 15.03 -1.24 -24.61
C PRO A 331 15.16 -2.76 -24.48
N LEU A 332 14.56 -3.32 -23.43
CA LEU A 332 14.27 -4.74 -23.33
C LEU A 332 12.97 -5.03 -24.08
N VAL A 333 13.01 -5.99 -25.00
CA VAL A 333 11.84 -6.35 -25.82
C VAL A 333 11.43 -7.78 -25.51
N ARG A 334 10.15 -7.96 -25.18
CA ARG A 334 9.53 -9.26 -24.94
C ARG A 334 8.38 -9.47 -25.90
N GLN A 335 8.37 -10.60 -26.61
CA GLN A 335 7.23 -11.03 -27.41
C GLN A 335 6.39 -12.05 -26.63
N VAL A 336 5.08 -11.87 -26.64
CA VAL A 336 4.11 -12.69 -25.92
C VAL A 336 3.13 -13.28 -26.93
N ASN A 337 2.99 -14.60 -26.95
CA ASN A 337 1.96 -15.26 -27.73
C ASN A 337 0.59 -15.10 -27.05
N ILE A 338 -0.28 -14.31 -27.68
CA ILE A 338 -1.61 -13.97 -27.16
C ILE A 338 -2.63 -15.06 -27.40
N GLY A 339 -2.45 -15.95 -28.39
CA GLY A 339 -3.41 -17.02 -28.67
C GLY A 339 -3.74 -17.86 -27.42
N SER A 340 -2.75 -18.04 -26.56
CA SER A 340 -2.90 -18.76 -25.29
C SER A 340 -3.52 -17.95 -24.13
N VAL A 341 -3.53 -16.62 -24.25
CA VAL A 341 -4.14 -15.68 -23.29
C VAL A 341 -5.64 -15.54 -23.57
N VAL A 342 -6.02 -15.53 -24.85
CA VAL A 342 -7.41 -15.34 -25.31
C VAL A 342 -8.10 -16.63 -25.75
N SER A 343 -7.42 -17.79 -25.66
CA SER A 343 -8.04 -19.10 -25.96
C SER A 343 -9.35 -19.26 -25.20
N ASP A 344 -10.36 -19.91 -25.76
CA ASP A 344 -11.62 -20.22 -25.05
C ASP A 344 -12.45 -18.99 -24.62
N LEU A 345 -12.12 -17.78 -25.12
CA LEU A 345 -13.03 -16.64 -25.01
C LEU A 345 -14.11 -16.75 -26.09
N PRO A 346 -15.35 -16.33 -25.79
CA PRO A 346 -16.38 -16.24 -26.81
C PRO A 346 -16.02 -15.16 -27.85
N ASP A 347 -16.75 -15.16 -28.96
CA ASP A 347 -16.57 -14.15 -29.98
C ASP A 347 -16.90 -12.76 -29.43
N GLY A 348 -16.03 -11.79 -29.70
CA GLY A 348 -16.14 -10.46 -29.10
C GLY A 348 -14.89 -9.59 -29.23
N LYS A 349 -15.03 -8.35 -28.77
CA LYS A 349 -13.94 -7.36 -28.69
C LYS A 349 -13.37 -7.31 -27.30
N TYR A 350 -12.05 -7.49 -27.20
CA TYR A 350 -11.34 -7.48 -25.94
C TYR A 350 -10.20 -6.48 -25.93
N ALA A 351 -9.96 -5.92 -24.77
CA ALA A 351 -8.81 -5.09 -24.46
C ALA A 351 -7.81 -5.90 -23.63
N LEU A 352 -6.57 -5.92 -24.08
CA LEU A 352 -5.42 -6.48 -23.38
C LEU A 352 -4.72 -5.36 -22.63
N ARG A 353 -4.50 -5.57 -21.33
CA ARG A 353 -3.81 -4.61 -20.45
C ARG A 353 -2.77 -5.33 -19.61
N MET A 354 -1.60 -4.74 -19.45
CA MET A 354 -0.61 -5.26 -18.52
C MET A 354 -1.02 -4.92 -17.08
N GLU A 355 -0.98 -5.91 -16.18
CA GLU A 355 -1.19 -5.67 -14.76
C GLU A 355 0.04 -4.95 -14.16
N PRO A 356 -0.13 -3.83 -13.44
CA PRO A 356 0.96 -3.17 -12.72
C PRO A 356 1.60 -4.08 -11.68
N ARG A 357 2.94 -4.14 -11.65
CA ARG A 357 3.67 -4.94 -10.66
C ARG A 357 4.90 -4.24 -10.14
N GLY A 358 5.01 -4.16 -8.82
CA GLY A 358 6.25 -3.75 -8.16
C GLY A 358 7.38 -4.74 -8.38
N MET A 359 8.61 -4.24 -8.38
CA MET A 359 9.85 -5.01 -8.46
C MET A 359 10.89 -4.47 -7.48
N TRP A 360 11.67 -5.37 -6.90
CA TRP A 360 12.89 -4.97 -6.21
C TRP A 360 13.94 -4.55 -7.24
N TRP A 361 14.76 -3.55 -6.92
CA TRP A 361 15.75 -3.00 -7.84
C TRP A 361 16.99 -2.49 -7.09
N CYS A 362 18.11 -2.36 -7.80
CA CYS A 362 19.30 -1.64 -7.35
C CYS A 362 20.04 -1.02 -8.55
N ALA A 363 20.88 -0.02 -8.29
CA ALA A 363 21.78 0.54 -9.30
C ALA A 363 22.98 -0.39 -9.57
N GLY A 364 23.51 -0.35 -10.79
CA GLY A 364 24.64 -1.18 -11.23
C GLY A 364 24.23 -2.30 -12.19
N ARG A 365 25.21 -3.06 -12.67
CA ARG A 365 25.05 -4.17 -13.61
C ARG A 365 25.21 -5.53 -12.94
N CYS A 366 24.54 -6.54 -13.49
CA CYS A 366 24.59 -7.90 -12.94
C CYS A 366 26.01 -8.49 -13.07
N GLU A 367 26.71 -8.12 -14.14
CA GLU A 367 28.09 -8.52 -14.43
C GLU A 367 29.07 -7.97 -13.38
N ASP A 368 28.86 -6.73 -12.92
CA ASP A 368 29.68 -6.12 -11.87
C ASP A 368 29.49 -6.85 -10.54
N PHE A 369 28.24 -7.24 -10.24
CA PHE A 369 27.92 -8.02 -9.04
C PHE A 369 28.55 -9.42 -9.07
N ALA A 370 28.53 -10.08 -10.24
CA ALA A 370 29.16 -11.39 -10.41
C ALA A 370 30.69 -11.30 -10.25
N ALA A 371 31.31 -10.20 -10.66
CA ALA A 371 32.76 -9.98 -10.51
C ALA A 371 33.21 -9.85 -9.05
N GLU A 372 32.30 -9.50 -8.13
CA GLU A 372 32.55 -9.53 -6.68
C GLU A 372 32.60 -10.95 -6.08
N GLY A 373 32.35 -11.98 -6.89
CA GLY A 373 32.51 -13.38 -6.51
C GLY A 373 31.30 -14.00 -5.80
N GLU A 374 30.15 -13.32 -5.82
CA GLU A 374 28.90 -13.81 -5.23
C GLU A 374 27.91 -14.27 -6.31
N ASP A 375 27.10 -15.31 -6.03
CA ASP A 375 25.99 -15.74 -6.89
C ASP A 375 24.70 -14.91 -6.67
N ARG A 376 24.81 -13.88 -5.81
CA ARG A 376 23.74 -13.02 -5.30
C ARG A 376 24.15 -11.56 -5.36
N VAL A 377 23.17 -10.68 -5.19
CA VAL A 377 23.41 -9.25 -4.99
C VAL A 377 24.40 -9.05 -3.83
N PRO A 378 25.47 -8.26 -4.00
CA PRO A 378 26.40 -7.94 -2.92
C PRO A 378 25.68 -7.39 -1.69
N GLN A 379 26.09 -7.84 -0.51
CA GLN A 379 25.40 -7.53 0.75
C GLN A 379 25.25 -6.02 0.99
N HIS A 380 26.23 -5.23 0.55
CA HIS A 380 26.25 -3.78 0.72
C HIS A 380 25.29 -3.02 -0.21
N LEU A 381 24.86 -3.65 -1.32
CA LEU A 381 23.88 -3.11 -2.28
C LEU A 381 22.45 -3.56 -1.96
N PHE A 382 22.28 -4.66 -1.23
CA PHE A 382 20.97 -5.19 -0.90
C PHE A 382 20.23 -4.33 0.15
N LYS A 383 19.26 -3.53 -0.32
CA LYS A 383 18.40 -2.69 0.51
C LYS A 383 16.94 -3.12 0.39
N THR A 384 16.27 -3.30 1.52
CA THR A 384 14.84 -3.63 1.57
C THR A 384 13.95 -2.41 1.82
N MET A 385 14.53 -1.33 2.35
CA MET A 385 13.86 -0.04 2.54
C MET A 385 14.03 0.83 1.29
N ILE A 386 13.44 0.38 0.19
CA ILE A 386 13.39 1.12 -1.07
C ILE A 386 11.96 1.07 -1.63
N PRO A 387 11.48 2.13 -2.30
CA PRO A 387 10.23 2.04 -3.05
C PRO A 387 10.36 1.00 -4.18
N PRO A 388 9.28 0.25 -4.50
CA PRO A 388 9.30 -0.66 -5.62
C PRO A 388 9.51 0.12 -6.93
N LEU A 389 10.24 -0.51 -7.86
CA LEU A 389 10.15 -0.09 -9.26
C LEU A 389 8.85 -0.64 -9.81
N MET A 390 7.95 0.23 -10.27
CA MET A 390 6.67 -0.17 -10.83
C MET A 390 6.84 -0.52 -12.31
N LEU A 391 6.56 -1.78 -12.64
CA LEU A 391 6.41 -2.25 -14.01
C LEU A 391 4.93 -2.15 -14.38
N GLU A 392 4.59 -1.09 -15.10
CA GLU A 392 3.23 -0.78 -15.52
C GLU A 392 3.22 -0.20 -16.94
N CYS A 393 2.08 -0.27 -17.60
CA CYS A 393 1.90 0.18 -18.97
C CYS A 393 0.50 0.77 -19.12
N GLU A 394 0.41 2.03 -19.53
CA GLU A 394 -0.86 2.72 -19.78
C GLU A 394 -1.52 2.29 -21.10
N HIS A 395 -0.73 1.77 -22.05
CA HIS A 395 -1.24 1.30 -23.34
C HIS A 395 -2.18 0.11 -23.16
N VAL A 396 -3.26 0.13 -23.93
CA VAL A 396 -4.22 -0.97 -24.07
C VAL A 396 -4.21 -1.40 -25.52
N VAL A 397 -4.15 -2.71 -25.74
CA VAL A 397 -4.12 -3.28 -27.10
C VAL A 397 -5.42 -4.03 -27.35
N GLN A 398 -6.08 -3.72 -28.47
CA GLN A 398 -7.36 -4.34 -28.81
C GLN A 398 -7.18 -5.63 -29.61
N VAL A 399 -8.05 -6.58 -29.35
CA VAL A 399 -8.11 -7.88 -30.02
C VAL A 399 -9.56 -8.28 -30.28
N GLN A 400 -9.81 -8.83 -31.47
CA GLN A 400 -11.10 -9.41 -31.84
C GLN A 400 -10.98 -10.94 -31.76
N VAL A 401 -11.97 -11.61 -31.18
CA VAL A 401 -12.11 -13.07 -31.24
C VAL A 401 -13.32 -13.37 -32.12
N GLU A 402 -13.14 -14.22 -33.12
CA GLU A 402 -14.17 -14.69 -34.06
C GLU A 402 -13.96 -16.18 -34.37
N ASN A 403 -14.99 -17.01 -34.17
CA ASN A 403 -14.94 -18.46 -34.31
C ASN A 403 -13.79 -19.13 -33.54
N GLY A 404 -13.44 -18.59 -32.36
CA GLY A 404 -12.29 -19.06 -31.58
C GLY A 404 -10.92 -18.74 -32.18
N VAL A 405 -10.87 -17.94 -33.26
CA VAL A 405 -9.66 -17.44 -33.91
C VAL A 405 -9.49 -15.95 -33.59
N VAL A 406 -8.24 -15.52 -33.44
CA VAL A 406 -7.90 -14.14 -33.06
C VAL A 406 -7.72 -13.28 -34.31
N GLY A 407 -8.57 -12.26 -34.48
CA GLY A 407 -8.49 -11.23 -35.51
C GLY A 407 -7.93 -9.90 -34.97
N TRP A 408 -7.33 -9.08 -35.85
CA TRP A 408 -6.75 -7.78 -35.48
C TRP A 408 -7.21 -6.65 -36.42
N TYR A 409 -7.31 -5.44 -35.86
CA TYR A 409 -7.50 -4.19 -36.61
C TYR A 409 -6.40 -3.21 -36.18
N PRO A 410 -5.64 -2.60 -37.11
CA PRO A 410 -4.79 -1.46 -36.77
C PRO A 410 -5.69 -0.30 -36.33
N SER A 411 -5.38 0.29 -35.18
CA SER A 411 -5.95 1.57 -34.74
C SER A 411 -5.19 2.74 -35.34
#